data_AF-A0A933FX13-F1
#
_entry.id   AF-A0A933FX13-F1
#
_cell.length_a   1.000
_cell.length_b   1.000
_cell.length_c   1.000
_cell.angle_alpha   90.00
_cell.angle_beta   90.00
_cell.angle_gamma   90.00
#
_symmetry.space_group_name_H-M   'P 1'
#
loop_
_entity.id
_entity.type
_entity.pdbx_description
1 polymer ?
#
loop_
_entity_poly.entity_id
_entity_poly.type
_entity_poly.pdbx_seq_one_letter_code
_entity_poly.pdbx_strand_id
1 'polypeptide(L)'
;MVKLSTPQRRAIGGILSGEYTPYDLREFVHLCYGLACPLIRKKVRTGRIDLSMIGLNEADLIYDCLADLFRRDEHGHFPYIQSFLNNHICNLTSRSDEDILIALSYLVVGQMNKNMIRIYSEADPTLGKILRNLKNALDKTNLFDQTTRFDEIYLLPRGVDPLRHCPALSPEWLDQAFSEVVLIHDTV
;
A
#
# COMPACT_ATOMS: atom_id res chain seq x y z
N MET A 1 8.43 -5.20 -21.25
CA MET A 1 7.10 -4.70 -21.61
C MET A 1 6.09 -5.67 -21.01
N VAL A 2 5.49 -5.32 -19.87
CA VAL A 2 4.51 -6.21 -19.20
C VAL A 2 3.18 -6.01 -19.93
N LYS A 3 2.62 -7.07 -20.50
CA LYS A 3 1.35 -7.03 -21.23
C LYS A 3 0.27 -7.73 -20.42
N LEU A 4 -0.94 -7.17 -20.45
CA LEU A 4 -2.10 -7.85 -19.90
C LEU A 4 -2.47 -9.00 -20.83
N SER A 5 -2.79 -10.15 -20.26
CA SER A 5 -3.39 -11.22 -21.04
C SER A 5 -4.80 -10.82 -21.48
N THR A 6 -5.30 -11.39 -22.58
CA THR A 6 -6.68 -11.15 -23.04
C THR A 6 -7.71 -11.43 -21.93
N PRO A 7 -7.59 -12.52 -21.13
CA PRO A 7 -8.44 -12.75 -19.97
C PRO A 7 -8.39 -11.63 -18.92
N GLN A 8 -7.20 -11.12 -18.59
CA GLN A 8 -7.04 -10.05 -17.60
C GLN A 8 -7.69 -8.76 -18.07
N ARG A 9 -7.48 -8.37 -19.34
CA ARG A 9 -8.07 -7.14 -19.87
C ARG A 9 -9.60 -7.25 -19.94
N ARG A 10 -10.13 -8.42 -20.31
CA ARG A 10 -11.58 -8.70 -20.26
C ARG A 10 -12.11 -8.61 -18.84
N ALA A 11 -11.42 -9.21 -17.87
CA ALA A 11 -11.82 -9.21 -16.47
C ALA A 11 -11.92 -7.79 -15.91
N ILE A 12 -10.89 -6.95 -16.15
CA ILE A 12 -10.92 -5.53 -15.75
C ILE A 12 -12.11 -4.81 -16.39
N GLY A 13 -12.34 -5.02 -17.69
CA GLY A 13 -13.49 -4.44 -18.40
C GLY A 13 -14.84 -4.82 -17.80
N GLY A 14 -15.05 -6.11 -17.49
CA GLY A 14 -16.29 -6.59 -16.88
C GLY A 14 -16.51 -6.06 -15.45
N ILE A 15 -15.44 -5.93 -14.67
CA ILE A 15 -15.50 -5.32 -13.33
C ILE A 15 -15.91 -3.83 -13.42
N LEU A 16 -15.42 -3.11 -14.44
CA LEU A 16 -15.76 -1.71 -14.64
C LEU A 16 -17.19 -1.50 -15.16
N SER A 17 -17.67 -2.36 -16.06
CA SER A 17 -19.04 -2.27 -16.57
C SER A 17 -20.09 -2.80 -15.59
N GLY A 18 -19.68 -3.61 -14.60
CA GLY A 18 -20.60 -4.35 -13.73
C GLY A 18 -21.07 -5.68 -14.34
N GLU A 19 -20.69 -5.98 -15.58
CA GLU A 19 -21.04 -7.21 -16.29
C GLU A 19 -19.84 -8.16 -16.28
N TYR A 20 -19.75 -8.99 -15.24
CA TYR A 20 -18.64 -9.94 -15.07
C TYR A 20 -19.13 -11.35 -14.74
N THR A 21 -18.35 -12.34 -15.18
CA THR A 21 -18.58 -13.74 -14.81
C THR A 21 -17.82 -14.10 -13.52
N PRO A 22 -18.16 -15.21 -12.84
CA PRO A 22 -17.35 -15.72 -11.73
C PRO A 22 -15.88 -15.99 -12.10
N TYR A 23 -15.62 -16.29 -13.38
CA TYR A 23 -14.26 -16.44 -13.89
C TYR A 23 -13.54 -15.09 -13.99
N ASP A 24 -14.21 -14.05 -14.51
CA ASP A 24 -13.63 -12.70 -14.59
C ASP A 24 -13.28 -12.16 -13.21
N LEU A 25 -14.16 -12.35 -12.23
CA LEU A 25 -13.87 -11.96 -10.85
C LEU A 25 -12.64 -12.69 -10.31
N ARG A 26 -12.53 -14.00 -10.54
CA ARG A 26 -11.39 -14.81 -10.07
C ARG A 26 -10.09 -14.35 -10.72
N GLU A 27 -10.09 -14.11 -12.03
CA GLU A 27 -8.94 -13.58 -12.76
C GLU A 27 -8.52 -12.21 -12.22
N PHE A 28 -9.49 -11.33 -11.96
CA PHE A 28 -9.20 -10.00 -11.41
C PHE A 28 -8.63 -10.09 -9.98
N VAL A 29 -9.19 -10.94 -9.13
CA VAL A 29 -8.64 -11.21 -7.78
C VAL A 29 -7.21 -11.74 -7.85
N HIS A 30 -6.94 -12.70 -8.75
CA HIS A 30 -5.59 -13.23 -8.94
C HIS A 30 -4.62 -12.17 -9.44
N LEU A 31 -5.06 -11.26 -10.32
CA LEU A 31 -4.25 -10.14 -10.78
C LEU A 31 -3.90 -9.20 -9.61
N CYS A 32 -4.89 -8.80 -8.79
CA CYS A 32 -4.66 -7.98 -7.60
C CYS A 32 -3.72 -8.66 -6.60
N TYR A 33 -3.90 -9.96 -6.35
CA TYR A 33 -3.03 -10.76 -5.50
C TYR A 33 -1.59 -10.79 -6.03
N GLY A 34 -1.42 -11.00 -7.34
CA GLY A 34 -0.12 -11.00 -8.01
C GLY A 34 0.62 -9.67 -7.88
N LEU A 35 -0.11 -8.54 -7.90
CA LEU A 35 0.45 -7.20 -7.66
C LEU A 35 0.80 -6.96 -6.19
N ALA A 36 0.02 -7.50 -5.25
CA ALA A 36 0.24 -7.35 -3.81
C ALA A 36 1.39 -8.22 -3.27
N CYS A 37 1.60 -9.41 -3.82
CA CYS A 37 2.59 -10.37 -3.35
C CYS A 37 4.01 -9.81 -3.20
N PRO A 38 4.61 -9.16 -4.23
CA PRO A 38 5.96 -8.62 -4.12
C PRO A 38 6.09 -7.57 -3.02
N LEU A 39 5.04 -6.77 -2.79
CA LEU A 39 5.01 -5.73 -1.75
C LEU A 39 5.10 -6.36 -0.35
N ILE A 40 4.22 -7.33 -0.06
CA ILE A 40 4.18 -7.98 1.26
C ILE A 40 5.44 -8.80 1.50
N ARG A 41 5.89 -9.61 0.53
CA ARG A 41 7.14 -10.38 0.63
C ARG A 41 8.33 -9.49 0.92
N LYS A 42 8.43 -8.34 0.25
CA LYS A 42 9.50 -7.38 0.51
C LYS A 42 9.43 -6.89 1.96
N LYS A 43 8.27 -6.48 2.45
CA LYS A 43 8.10 -5.93 3.79
C LYS A 43 8.36 -6.97 4.88
N VAL A 44 7.90 -8.21 4.72
CA VAL A 44 8.18 -9.34 5.62
C VAL A 44 9.68 -9.62 5.66
N ARG A 45 10.33 -9.77 4.50
CA ARG A 45 11.78 -10.02 4.42
C ARG A 45 12.63 -8.92 5.03
N THR A 46 12.18 -7.66 4.95
CA THR A 46 12.89 -6.52 5.57
C THR A 46 12.52 -6.32 7.04
N GLY A 47 11.76 -7.22 7.66
CA GLY A 47 11.32 -7.09 9.07
C GLY A 47 10.33 -5.95 9.33
N ARG A 48 9.76 -5.34 8.28
CA ARG A 48 8.75 -4.28 8.39
C ARG A 48 7.36 -4.83 8.68
N ILE A 49 7.17 -6.13 8.46
CA ILE A 49 5.97 -6.85 8.86
C ILE A 49 6.41 -8.07 9.66
N ASP A 50 5.94 -8.17 10.90
CA ASP A 50 6.04 -9.36 11.72
C ASP A 50 4.72 -10.16 11.62
N LEU A 51 4.76 -11.23 10.82
CA LEU A 51 3.63 -12.13 10.65
C LEU A 51 3.30 -12.93 11.94
N SER A 52 4.30 -13.16 12.80
CA SER A 52 4.09 -13.89 14.05
C SER A 52 3.26 -13.07 15.04
N MET A 53 3.48 -11.75 15.08
CA MET A 53 2.71 -10.81 15.87
C MET A 53 1.24 -10.76 15.42
N ILE A 54 0.99 -10.83 14.11
CA ILE A 54 -0.36 -10.77 13.53
C ILE A 54 -1.07 -12.13 13.59
N GLY A 55 -0.32 -13.24 13.64
CA GLY A 55 -0.88 -14.60 13.61
C GLY A 55 -1.43 -15.01 12.23
N LEU A 56 -0.93 -14.41 11.15
CA LEU A 56 -1.35 -14.69 9.76
C LEU A 56 -0.15 -15.13 8.91
N ASN A 57 -0.41 -15.90 7.85
CA ASN A 57 0.60 -16.11 6.79
C ASN A 57 0.51 -14.99 5.73
N GLU A 58 1.47 -14.95 4.79
CA GLU A 58 1.51 -13.92 3.74
C GLU A 58 0.24 -13.87 2.90
N ALA A 59 -0.31 -15.04 2.53
CA ALA A 59 -1.46 -15.12 1.64
C ALA A 59 -2.73 -14.62 2.34
N ASP A 60 -2.94 -15.05 3.58
CA ASP A 60 -4.08 -14.62 4.40
C ASP A 60 -4.03 -13.11 4.63
N LEU A 61 -2.85 -12.57 4.98
CA LEU A 61 -2.65 -11.12 5.12
C LEU A 61 -3.00 -10.35 3.83
N ILE A 62 -2.60 -10.87 2.67
CA ILE A 62 -2.93 -10.25 1.37
C ILE A 62 -4.44 -10.29 1.14
N TYR A 63 -5.11 -11.43 1.36
CA TYR A 63 -6.55 -11.53 1.16
C TYR A 63 -7.33 -10.62 2.10
N ASP A 64 -6.94 -10.55 3.37
CA ASP A 64 -7.56 -9.65 4.35
C ASP A 64 -7.37 -8.18 3.97
N CYS A 65 -6.20 -7.83 3.44
CA CYS A 65 -5.95 -6.48 2.94
C CYS A 65 -6.77 -6.16 1.69
N LEU A 66 -6.96 -7.13 0.79
CA LEU A 66 -7.71 -6.95 -0.45
C LEU A 66 -9.23 -7.03 -0.26
N ALA A 67 -9.73 -7.67 0.81
CA ALA A 67 -11.16 -7.95 1.00
C ALA A 67 -12.05 -6.71 0.85
N ASP A 68 -11.65 -5.58 1.44
CA ASP A 68 -12.39 -4.32 1.36
C ASP A 68 -12.47 -3.75 -0.06
N LEU A 69 -11.49 -4.05 -0.91
CA LEU A 69 -11.50 -3.66 -2.33
C LEU A 69 -12.68 -4.31 -3.06
N PHE A 70 -13.02 -5.53 -2.66
CA PHE A 70 -14.03 -6.38 -3.29
C PHE A 70 -15.40 -6.27 -2.62
N ARG A 71 -15.60 -5.30 -1.72
CA ARG A 71 -16.92 -5.02 -1.15
C ARG A 71 -17.87 -4.57 -2.25
N ARG A 72 -19.01 -5.26 -2.34
CA ARG A 72 -20.04 -4.97 -3.33
C ARG A 72 -21.09 -4.01 -2.79
N ASP A 73 -21.73 -3.28 -3.70
CA ASP A 73 -22.99 -2.59 -3.40
C ASP A 73 -24.19 -3.55 -3.52
N GLU A 74 -25.39 -3.02 -3.30
CA GLU A 74 -26.66 -3.76 -3.40
C GLU A 74 -26.94 -4.29 -4.82
N HIS A 75 -26.28 -3.74 -5.84
CA HIS A 75 -26.39 -4.15 -7.23
C HIS A 75 -25.29 -5.13 -7.67
N GLY A 76 -24.38 -5.50 -6.76
CA GLY A 76 -23.28 -6.42 -7.05
C GLY A 76 -22.07 -5.76 -7.74
N HIS A 77 -22.03 -4.43 -7.83
CA HIS A 77 -20.90 -3.69 -8.39
C HIS A 77 -19.80 -3.44 -7.36
N PHE A 78 -18.62 -3.04 -7.83
CA PHE A 78 -17.46 -2.72 -6.99
C PHE A 78 -17.22 -1.21 -6.97
N PRO A 79 -17.98 -0.42 -6.18
CA PRO A 79 -18.00 1.03 -6.30
C PRO A 79 -16.63 1.67 -6.08
N TYR A 80 -15.80 1.14 -5.18
CA TYR A 80 -14.47 1.68 -4.92
C TYR A 80 -13.51 1.44 -6.10
N ILE A 81 -13.49 0.22 -6.65
CA ILE A 81 -12.67 -0.13 -7.82
C ILE A 81 -13.10 0.71 -9.02
N GLN A 82 -14.41 0.75 -9.30
CA GLN A 82 -14.98 1.51 -10.42
C GLN A 82 -14.66 2.99 -10.30
N SER A 83 -14.90 3.59 -9.12
CA SER A 83 -14.60 5.01 -8.89
C SER A 83 -13.12 5.31 -9.12
N PHE A 84 -12.21 4.49 -8.59
CA PHE A 84 -10.79 4.73 -8.74
C PHE A 84 -10.34 4.61 -10.20
N LEU A 85 -10.64 3.48 -10.84
CA LEU A 85 -10.16 3.22 -12.21
C LEU A 85 -10.83 4.14 -13.24
N ASN A 86 -12.10 4.54 -13.06
CA ASN A 86 -12.72 5.52 -13.95
C ASN A 86 -12.05 6.89 -13.86
N ASN A 87 -11.64 7.32 -12.65
CA ASN A 87 -10.93 8.58 -12.46
C ASN A 87 -9.49 8.57 -13.03
N HIS A 88 -8.86 7.41 -13.12
CA HIS A 88 -7.46 7.28 -13.55
C HIS A 88 -7.29 6.85 -15.02
N ILE A 89 -8.21 6.05 -15.55
CA ILE A 89 -8.06 5.41 -16.86
C ILE A 89 -8.97 6.06 -17.92
N CYS A 90 -10.11 6.65 -17.53
CA CYS A 90 -11.16 7.30 -18.34
C CYS A 90 -11.79 6.46 -19.47
N ASN A 91 -11.00 5.64 -20.19
CA ASN A 91 -11.44 4.70 -21.20
C ASN A 91 -10.45 3.52 -21.33
N LEU A 92 -10.88 2.31 -20.97
CA LEU A 92 -10.05 1.11 -20.97
C LEU A 92 -9.62 0.68 -22.39
N THR A 93 -10.43 0.97 -23.41
CA THR A 93 -10.20 0.49 -24.79
C THR A 93 -9.05 1.22 -25.48
N SER A 94 -8.90 2.51 -25.21
CA SER A 94 -7.85 3.37 -25.79
C SER A 94 -6.55 3.38 -24.99
N ARG A 95 -6.53 2.79 -23.79
CA ARG A 95 -5.36 2.81 -22.90
C ARG A 95 -4.44 1.62 -23.14
N SER A 96 -3.13 1.87 -22.96
CA SER A 96 -2.12 0.82 -23.01
C SER A 96 -2.27 -0.12 -21.82
N ASP A 97 -1.83 -1.36 -21.98
CA ASP A 97 -1.80 -2.33 -20.87
C ASP A 97 -0.92 -1.84 -19.71
N GLU A 98 0.13 -1.09 -20.02
CA GLU A 98 1.07 -0.54 -19.04
C GLU A 98 0.40 0.53 -18.17
N ASP A 99 -0.35 1.46 -18.76
CA ASP A 99 -1.12 2.48 -18.02
C ASP A 99 -2.13 1.82 -17.08
N ILE A 100 -2.82 0.78 -17.56
CA ILE A 100 -3.82 0.05 -16.78
C ILE A 100 -3.15 -0.67 -15.59
N LEU A 101 -2.02 -1.33 -15.83
CA LEU A 101 -1.27 -2.00 -14.78
C LEU A 101 -0.70 -1.03 -13.74
N ILE A 102 -0.24 0.14 -14.15
CA ILE A 102 0.23 1.19 -13.24
C ILE A 102 -0.91 1.67 -12.36
N ALA A 103 -2.06 2.00 -12.96
CA ALA A 103 -3.24 2.42 -12.20
C ALA A 103 -3.73 1.34 -11.22
N LEU A 104 -3.78 0.07 -11.67
CA LEU A 104 -4.16 -1.04 -10.81
C LEU A 104 -3.15 -1.27 -9.68
N SER A 105 -1.85 -1.10 -9.95
CA SER A 105 -0.81 -1.18 -8.93
C SER A 105 -1.00 -0.11 -7.87
N TYR A 106 -1.32 1.14 -8.25
CA TYR A 106 -1.62 2.20 -7.28
C TYR A 106 -2.85 1.89 -6.43
N LEU A 107 -3.92 1.35 -7.04
CA LEU A 107 -5.11 0.92 -6.31
C LEU A 107 -4.76 -0.15 -5.27
N VAL A 108 -4.08 -1.22 -5.71
CA VAL A 108 -3.71 -2.35 -4.87
C VAL A 108 -2.78 -1.89 -3.74
N VAL A 109 -1.68 -1.21 -4.06
CA VAL A 109 -0.70 -0.72 -3.07
C VAL A 109 -1.36 0.22 -2.05
N GLY A 110 -2.21 1.14 -2.53
CA GLY A 110 -2.94 2.06 -1.66
C GLY A 110 -3.83 1.32 -0.67
N GLN A 111 -4.58 0.33 -1.17
CA GLN A 111 -5.44 -0.51 -0.34
C GLN A 111 -4.66 -1.36 0.65
N MET A 112 -3.55 -1.98 0.21
CA MET A 112 -2.65 -2.74 1.06
C MET A 112 -2.14 -1.87 2.21
N ASN A 113 -1.58 -0.70 1.92
CA ASN A 113 -1.04 0.19 2.97
C ASN A 113 -2.11 0.61 3.98
N LYS A 114 -3.33 0.93 3.52
CA LYS A 114 -4.45 1.28 4.40
C LYS A 114 -4.81 0.14 5.35
N ASN A 115 -4.99 -1.07 4.82
CA ASN A 115 -5.45 -2.21 5.62
C ASN A 115 -4.36 -2.81 6.49
N MET A 116 -3.09 -2.73 6.07
CA MET A 116 -1.95 -3.06 6.93
C MET A 116 -1.95 -2.23 8.21
N ILE A 117 -2.15 -0.91 8.11
CA ILE A 117 -2.21 -0.03 9.30
C ILE A 117 -3.36 -0.45 10.23
N ARG A 118 -4.51 -0.81 9.65
CA ARG A 118 -5.67 -1.30 10.41
C ARG A 118 -5.33 -2.59 11.17
N ILE A 119 -4.83 -3.61 10.48
CA ILE A 119 -4.48 -4.92 11.07
C ILE A 119 -3.46 -4.75 12.19
N TYR A 120 -2.41 -3.93 11.98
CA TYR A 120 -1.44 -3.63 13.04
C TYR A 120 -2.04 -2.89 14.23
N SER A 121 -2.95 -1.96 13.99
CA SER A 121 -3.61 -1.22 15.08
C SER A 121 -4.59 -2.09 15.88
N GLU A 122 -5.13 -3.15 15.25
CA GLU A 122 -5.97 -4.15 15.93
C GLU A 122 -5.11 -5.12 16.76
N ALA A 123 -3.96 -5.54 16.22
CA ALA A 123 -3.00 -6.40 16.93
C ALA A 123 -2.31 -5.65 18.10
N ASP A 124 -1.95 -4.38 17.91
CA ASP A 124 -1.38 -3.50 18.92
C ASP A 124 -2.08 -2.13 18.94
N PRO A 125 -3.10 -1.97 19.80
CA PRO A 125 -3.82 -0.71 19.97
C PRO A 125 -2.95 0.43 20.52
N THR A 126 -1.84 0.11 21.21
CA THR A 126 -0.92 1.12 21.75
C THR A 126 -0.11 1.73 20.62
N LEU A 127 0.50 0.90 19.76
CA LEU A 127 1.15 1.36 18.54
C LEU A 127 0.20 2.16 17.65
N GLY A 128 -1.06 1.70 17.50
CA GLY A 128 -2.08 2.44 16.76
C GLY A 128 -2.32 3.85 17.30
N LYS A 129 -2.38 4.02 18.64
CA LYS A 129 -2.50 5.35 19.28
C LYS A 129 -1.25 6.21 19.04
N ILE A 130 -0.05 5.64 19.12
CA ILE A 130 1.21 6.35 18.87
C ILE A 130 1.24 6.88 17.43
N LEU A 131 0.97 6.02 16.43
CA LEU A 131 0.95 6.39 15.03
C LEU A 131 -0.07 7.49 14.74
N ARG A 132 -1.26 7.41 15.34
CA ARG A 132 -2.30 8.45 15.21
C ARG A 132 -1.84 9.78 15.80
N ASN A 133 -1.25 9.76 17.01
CA ASN A 133 -0.77 10.98 17.65
C ASN A 133 0.37 11.62 16.84
N LEU A 134 1.28 10.81 16.29
CA LEU A 134 2.34 11.28 15.41
C LEU A 134 1.75 11.95 14.16
N LYS A 135 0.81 11.29 13.48
CA LYS A 135 0.13 11.88 12.31
C LYS A 135 -0.54 13.21 12.63
N ASN A 136 -1.30 13.27 13.72
CA ASN A 136 -1.96 14.50 14.18
C ASN A 136 -0.95 15.62 14.51
N ALA A 137 0.22 15.28 15.06
CA ALA A 137 1.27 16.25 15.33
C ALA A 137 1.92 16.75 14.03
N LEU A 138 2.17 15.87 13.07
CA LEU A 138 2.72 16.21 11.75
C LEU A 138 1.78 17.18 11.01
N ASP A 139 0.49 16.87 10.97
CA ASP A 139 -0.52 17.69 10.31
C ASP A 139 -0.62 19.11 10.93
N LYS A 140 -0.33 19.24 12.24
CA LYS A 140 -0.35 20.54 12.95
C LYS A 140 0.94 21.33 12.82
N THR A 141 2.09 20.67 12.76
CA THR A 141 3.40 21.32 12.93
C THR A 141 3.95 21.91 11.63
N ASN A 142 3.42 21.51 10.46
CA ASN A 142 3.85 22.03 9.15
C ASN A 142 5.38 21.93 8.91
N LEU A 143 6.05 21.07 9.67
CA LEU A 143 7.50 20.86 9.69
C LEU A 143 7.96 19.85 8.64
N PHE A 144 7.06 19.01 8.15
CA PHE A 144 7.36 17.93 7.22
C PHE A 144 6.45 17.99 6.01
N ASP A 145 7.02 17.74 4.84
CA ASP A 145 6.29 17.39 3.63
C ASP A 145 6.23 15.87 3.49
N GLN A 146 5.11 15.36 2.99
CA GLN A 146 4.96 13.95 2.66
C GLN A 146 5.35 13.73 1.20
N THR A 147 6.25 12.79 0.93
CA THR A 147 6.61 12.36 -0.43
C THR A 147 6.40 10.86 -0.57
N THR A 148 6.11 10.40 -1.78
CA THR A 148 6.11 8.96 -2.10
C THR A 148 7.39 8.62 -2.89
N ARG A 149 8.10 7.57 -2.50
CA ARG A 149 9.25 7.03 -3.22
C ARG A 149 9.22 5.50 -3.12
N PHE A 150 9.45 4.79 -4.22
CA PHE A 150 9.42 3.32 -4.24
C PHE A 150 8.14 2.73 -3.61
N ASP A 151 7.00 3.38 -3.86
CA ASP A 151 5.68 3.00 -3.32
C ASP A 151 5.57 3.07 -1.79
N GLU A 152 6.48 3.80 -1.16
CA GLU A 152 6.49 4.05 0.29
C GLU A 152 6.40 5.55 0.58
N ILE A 153 5.73 5.85 1.68
CA ILE A 153 5.56 7.21 2.17
C ILE A 153 6.78 7.56 3.02
N TYR A 154 7.41 8.69 2.68
CA TYR A 154 8.49 9.28 3.44
C TYR A 154 8.08 10.67 3.93
N LEU A 155 8.60 11.04 5.10
CA LEU A 155 8.50 12.39 5.65
C LEU A 155 9.81 13.13 5.34
N LEU A 156 9.71 14.29 4.71
CA LEU A 156 10.84 15.17 4.41
C LEU A 156 10.73 16.42 5.28
N PRO A 157 11.77 16.77 6.06
CA PRO A 157 11.81 18.06 6.75
C PRO A 157 11.65 19.20 5.74
N ARG A 158 10.77 20.14 6.04
CA ARG A 158 10.47 21.26 5.14
C ARG A 158 11.66 22.22 5.07
N GLY A 159 11.97 22.70 3.86
CA GLY A 159 13.07 23.65 3.65
C GLY A 159 14.47 23.03 3.73
N VAL A 160 14.58 21.71 3.76
CA VAL A 160 15.86 20.98 3.74
C VAL A 160 16.01 20.24 2.41
N ASP A 161 17.22 20.24 1.83
CA ASP A 161 17.52 19.42 0.66
C ASP A 161 17.37 17.93 1.05
N PRO A 162 16.51 17.15 0.37
CA PRO A 162 16.35 15.72 0.66
C PRO A 162 17.59 14.87 0.34
N LEU A 163 18.67 15.47 -0.18
CA LEU A 163 19.95 14.81 -0.48
C LEU A 163 19.76 13.52 -1.29
N ARG A 164 18.84 13.53 -2.26
CA ARG A 164 18.46 12.33 -3.03
C ARG A 164 19.61 11.72 -3.83
N HIS A 165 20.67 12.50 -4.05
CA HIS A 165 21.90 12.10 -4.72
C HIS A 165 22.85 11.32 -3.79
N CYS A 166 22.67 11.42 -2.47
CA CYS A 166 23.47 10.67 -1.51
C CYS A 166 22.99 9.21 -1.42
N PRO A 167 23.92 8.26 -1.21
CA PRO A 167 23.55 6.88 -0.90
C PRO A 167 22.77 6.82 0.41
N ALA A 168 21.94 5.78 0.57
CA ALA A 168 21.30 5.52 1.84
C ALA A 168 22.36 5.25 2.93
N LEU A 169 22.16 5.80 4.11
CA LEU A 169 22.98 5.50 5.28
C LEU A 169 22.83 4.02 5.63
N SER A 170 23.94 3.37 6.00
CA SER A 170 23.89 1.97 6.40
C SER A 170 23.18 1.85 7.76
N PRO A 171 22.47 0.74 8.03
CA PRO A 171 21.86 0.51 9.33
C PRO A 171 22.85 0.63 10.48
N GLU A 172 24.08 0.13 10.30
CA GLU A 172 25.14 0.17 11.31
C GLU A 172 25.53 1.61 11.67
N TRP A 173 25.57 2.50 10.67
CA TRP A 173 25.85 3.91 10.89
C TRP A 173 24.71 4.59 11.66
N LEU A 174 23.45 4.28 11.32
CA LEU A 174 22.28 4.83 12.02
C LEU A 174 22.24 4.35 13.47
N ASP A 175 22.50 3.06 13.72
CA ASP A 175 22.55 2.50 15.07
C ASP A 175 23.63 3.21 15.91
N GLN A 176 24.81 3.44 15.34
CA GLN A 176 25.87 4.17 16.01
C GLN A 176 25.45 5.63 16.28
N ALA A 177 24.94 6.34 15.28
CA ALA A 177 24.54 7.74 15.40
C ALA A 177 23.39 7.94 16.41
N PHE A 178 22.40 7.04 16.45
CA PHE A 178 21.30 7.12 17.40
C PHE A 178 21.66 6.61 18.80
N SER A 179 22.64 5.71 18.94
CA SER A 179 23.15 5.29 20.24
C SER A 179 23.70 6.47 21.06
N GLU A 180 24.23 7.49 20.38
CA GLU A 180 24.70 8.73 20.99
C GLU A 180 23.57 9.71 21.33
N VAL A 181 22.43 9.63 20.64
CA VAL A 181 21.25 10.51 20.84
C VAL A 181 20.30 9.97 21.91
N VAL A 182 20.21 8.65 22.09
CA VAL A 182 19.33 8.00 23.10
C VAL A 182 19.93 8.04 24.53
N LEU A 183 21.05 8.74 24.74
CA LEU A 183 21.57 9.06 26.08
C LEU A 183 20.84 10.22 26.79
N ILE A 184 19.67 10.64 26.31
CA ILE A 184 18.86 11.66 27.00
C ILE A 184 17.91 10.97 28.00
N HIS A 185 18.47 10.67 29.18
CA HIS A 185 17.79 10.53 30.47
C HIS A 185 16.64 9.49 30.60
N ASP A 186 17.01 8.22 30.77
CA ASP A 186 16.29 7.29 31.66
C ASP A 186 16.53 7.69 33.13
N THR A 187 16.05 8.88 33.50
CA THR A 187 15.97 9.32 34.91
C THR A 187 14.62 9.97 35.15
N VAL A 188 13.61 9.14 35.38
CA VAL A 188 12.54 9.37 36.37
C VAL A 188 12.16 8.04 37.01
#